data_AF-A0A158KVA4-F1
#
_entry.id   AF-A0A158KVA4-F1
#
_cell.length_a   1.000
_cell.length_b   1.000
_cell.length_c   1.000
_cell.angle_alpha   90.00
_cell.angle_beta   90.00
_cell.angle_gamma   90.00
#
_symmetry.space_group_name_H-M   'P 1'
#
loop_
_entity.id
_entity.type
_entity.pdbx_description
1 polymer ?
#
loop_
_entity_poly.entity_id
_entity_poly.type
_entity_poly.pdbx_seq_one_letter_code
_entity_poly.pdbx_strand_id
1 'polypeptide(L)' 'MYAKFMALPFVTRRVLIAIALFFLTFISVHLPKNGFSETLCIGSLFALLWAVGILVPVLKITFFVLRWVLRYHVLFKY' A
#
# COMPACT_ATOMS: atom_id res chain seq x y z
N MET A 1 -16.77 19.25 7.35
CA MET A 1 -16.65 17.78 7.27
C MET A 1 -15.26 17.26 7.67
N TYR A 2 -14.17 17.84 7.17
CA TYR A 2 -12.79 17.42 7.51
C TYR A 2 -12.46 17.47 9.01
N ALA A 3 -12.93 18.49 9.73
CA ALA A 3 -12.72 18.61 11.17
C ALA A 3 -13.35 17.45 11.98
N LYS A 4 -14.52 16.97 11.57
CA LYS A 4 -15.18 15.80 12.19
C LYS A 4 -14.43 14.50 11.91
N PHE A 5 -13.79 14.40 10.73
CA PHE A 5 -12.92 13.27 10.40
C PHE A 5 -11.64 13.30 11.24
N MET A 6 -11.02 14.47 11.42
CA MET A 6 -9.83 14.64 12.26
C MET A 6 -10.09 14.40 13.75
N ALA A 7 -11.33 14.57 14.21
CA ALA A 7 -11.74 14.28 15.58
C ALA A 7 -11.85 12.76 15.88
N LEU A 8 -11.85 11.90 14.85
CA LEU A 8 -11.91 10.45 15.05
C LEU A 8 -10.56 9.90 15.54
N PRO A 9 -10.57 8.80 16.31
CA PRO A 9 -9.35 8.09 16.69
C PRO A 9 -8.52 7.73 15.46
N PHE A 10 -7.19 7.75 15.62
CA PHE A 10 -6.26 7.44 14.52
C PHE A 10 -6.55 6.10 13.84
N VAL A 11 -6.86 5.07 14.64
CA VAL A 11 -7.23 3.73 14.15
C VAL A 11 -8.51 3.80 13.32
N THR A 12 -9.56 4.47 13.81
CA THR A 12 -10.84 4.60 13.12
C THR A 12 -10.71 5.32 11.78
N ARG A 13 -9.88 6.37 11.70
CA ARG A 13 -9.57 7.05 10.43
C ARG A 13 -8.90 6.11 9.44
N ARG A 14 -7.93 5.31 9.88
CA ARG A 14 -7.25 4.33 9.03
C ARG A 14 -8.18 3.24 8.52
N VAL A 15 -9.08 2.74 9.36
CA VAL A 15 -10.09 1.75 8.97
C VAL A 15 -11.04 2.33 7.92
N LEU A 16 -11.53 3.56 8.11
CA LEU A 16 -12.38 4.22 7.11
C LEU A 16 -11.67 4.42 5.76
N ILE A 17 -10.40 4.80 5.79
CA ILE A 17 -9.58 4.91 4.57
C ILE A 17 -9.40 3.54 3.92
N ALA A 18 -9.12 2.49 4.69
CA ALA A 18 -8.97 1.13 4.16
C ALA A 18 -10.26 0.62 3.51
N ILE A 19 -11.42 0.85 4.13
CA ILE A 19 -12.73 0.49 3.59
C ILE A 19 -12.99 1.25 2.27
N ALA A 20 -12.75 2.56 2.24
CA ALA A 20 -12.94 3.35 1.03
C ALA A 20 -12.06 2.86 -0.14
N LEU A 21 -10.81 2.50 0.14
CA LEU A 21 -9.88 1.96 -0.86
C LEU A 21 -10.25 0.53 -1.30
N PHE A 22 -10.82 -0.27 -0.40
CA PHE A 22 -11.36 -1.59 -0.75
C PHE A 22 -12.53 -1.47 -1.73
N PHE A 23 -13.45 -0.53 -1.49
CA PHE A 23 -14.52 -0.27 -2.46
C PHE A 23 -13.97 0.25 -3.79
N LEU A 24 -12.95 1.10 -3.76
CA LEU A 24 -12.33 1.64 -4.97
C LEU A 24 -11.65 0.53 -5.80
N THR A 25 -10.86 -0.34 -5.17
CA THR A 25 -10.27 -1.53 -5.82
C THR A 25 -11.35 -2.45 -6.39
N PHE A 26 -12.40 -2.72 -5.60
CA PHE A 26 -13.50 -3.58 -6.03
C PHE A 26 -14.21 -3.04 -7.28
N ILE A 27 -14.51 -1.74 -7.31
CA ILE A 27 -15.09 -1.08 -8.48
C ILE A 27 -14.13 -1.11 -9.66
N SER A 28 -12.83 -0.81 -9.44
CA SER A 28 -11.81 -0.84 -10.49
C SER A 28 -11.63 -2.22 -11.14
N VAL A 29 -11.84 -3.32 -10.41
CA VAL A 29 -11.81 -4.69 -10.97
C VAL A 29 -12.96 -4.95 -11.93
N HIS A 30 -14.11 -4.32 -11.71
CA HIS A 30 -15.30 -4.46 -12.56
C HIS A 30 -15.34 -3.48 -13.74
N LEU A 31 -14.41 -2.51 -13.78
CA LEU A 31 -14.27 -1.60 -14.92
C LEU A 31 -13.54 -2.29 -16.08
N PRO A 32 -13.85 -1.91 -17.34
CA PRO A 32 -13.12 -2.41 -18.50
C PRO A 32 -11.63 -2.09 -18.34
N LYS A 33 -10.79 -3.11 -18.58
CA LYS A 33 -9.34 -3.02 -18.43
C LYS A 33 -8.80 -1.91 -19.33
N ASN A 34 -8.45 -0.80 -18.70
CA ASN A 34 -7.83 0.37 -19.30
C ASN A 34 -6.60 0.74 -18.45
N GLY A 35 -5.54 1.31 -19.03
CA GLY A 35 -4.32 1.65 -18.27
C GLY A 35 -4.59 2.54 -17.05
N PHE A 36 -5.66 3.35 -17.10
CA PHE A 36 -6.15 4.13 -15.95
C PHE A 36 -6.79 3.28 -14.84
N SER A 37 -7.54 2.24 -15.19
CA SER A 37 -8.17 1.33 -14.21
C SER A 37 -7.13 0.46 -13.49
N GLU A 38 -6.07 0.05 -14.19
CA GLU A 38 -4.99 -0.75 -13.62
C GLU A 38 -4.13 0.09 -12.66
N THR A 39 -3.80 1.33 -13.04
CA THR A 39 -3.08 2.26 -12.16
C THR A 39 -3.90 2.65 -10.93
N LEU A 40 -5.22 2.86 -11.06
CA LEU A 40 -6.12 3.06 -9.94
C LEU A 40 -6.18 1.85 -9.01
N CYS A 41 -6.25 0.64 -9.55
CA CYS A 41 -6.27 -0.60 -8.77
C CYS A 41 -4.95 -0.79 -7.99
N ILE A 42 -3.81 -0.59 -8.64
CA ILE A 42 -2.49 -0.69 -8.00
C ILE A 42 -2.32 0.39 -6.92
N GLY A 43 -2.70 1.64 -7.23
CA GLY A 43 -2.61 2.75 -6.28
C GLY A 43 -3.49 2.55 -5.05
N SER A 44 -4.69 2.02 -5.24
CA SER A 44 -5.61 1.74 -4.14
C SER A 44 -5.17 0.54 -3.29
N LEU A 45 -4.63 -0.53 -3.89
CA LEU A 45 -3.99 -1.62 -3.14
C LEU A 45 -2.81 -1.13 -2.30
N PHE A 46 -1.95 -0.28 -2.88
CA PHE A 46 -0.80 0.29 -2.16
C PHE A 46 -1.23 1.17 -0.99
N ALA A 47 -2.25 2.01 -1.19
CA ALA A 47 -2.83 2.83 -0.14
C ALA A 47 -3.53 1.97 0.94
N LEU A 48 -4.07 0.80 0.58
CA LEU A 48 -4.68 -0.15 1.53
C LEU A 48 -3.59 -0.77 2.42
N LEU A 49 -2.46 -1.19 1.84
CA LEU A 49 -1.29 -1.64 2.59
C LEU A 49 -0.75 -0.55 3.54
N TRP A 50 -0.78 0.72 3.12
CA TRP A 50 -0.46 1.86 3.98
C TRP A 50 -1.44 1.96 5.14
N ALA A 51 -2.75 1.91 4.86
CA ALA A 51 -3.81 2.07 5.84
C ALA A 51 -3.79 0.96 6.91
N VAL A 52 -3.55 -0.29 6.53
CA VAL A 52 -3.46 -1.43 7.47
C VAL A 52 -2.15 -1.39 8.27
N GLY A 53 -1.19 -0.53 7.90
CA GLY A 53 0.08 -0.37 8.62
C GLY A 53 1.11 -1.46 8.32
N ILE A 54 0.80 -2.35 7.36
CA ILE A 54 1.69 -3.42 6.88
C ILE A 54 2.76 -2.88 5.94
N LEU A 55 2.56 -1.68 5.38
CA LEU A 55 3.55 -1.09 4.48
C LEU A 55 4.93 -0.90 5.12
N VAL A 56 4.99 -0.45 6.37
CA VAL A 56 6.27 -0.24 7.09
C VAL A 56 7.05 -1.56 7.29
N PRO A 57 6.45 -2.65 7.81
CA PRO A 57 7.16 -3.93 7.91
C PRO A 57 7.52 -4.49 6.54
N VAL A 58 6.67 -4.34 5.52
CA VAL A 58 7.00 -4.76 4.15
C VAL A 58 8.22 -4.01 3.63
N LEU A 59 8.28 -2.68 3.74
CA LEU A 59 9.45 -1.91 3.33
C LEU A 59 10.72 -2.34 4.08
N LYS A 60 10.63 -2.58 5.40
CA LYS A 60 11.77 -3.08 6.18
C LYS A 60 12.28 -4.41 5.64
N ILE A 61 11.38 -5.34 5.34
CA ILE A 61 11.74 -6.65 4.76
C ILE A 61 12.39 -6.46 3.39
N THR A 62 11.79 -5.65 2.51
CA THR A 62 12.33 -5.40 1.17
C THR A 62 13.73 -4.78 1.23
N PHE A 63 13.95 -3.79 2.10
CA PHE A 63 15.28 -3.21 2.32
C PHE A 63 16.27 -4.21 2.89
N PHE A 64 15.82 -5.08 3.81
CA PHE A 64 16.66 -6.13 4.37
C PHE A 64 17.11 -7.13 3.30
N VAL A 65 16.17 -7.61 2.47
CA VAL A 65 16.46 -8.51 1.34
C VAL A 65 17.36 -7.82 0.32
N LEU A 66 17.09 -6.57 -0.04
CA LEU A 66 17.92 -5.81 -0.98
C LEU A 66 19.36 -5.67 -0.44
N ARG A 67 19.52 -5.34 0.84
CA ARG A 67 20.83 -5.24 1.50
C ARG A 67 21.54 -6.59 1.55
N TRP A 68 20.81 -7.69 1.72
CA TRP A 68 21.36 -9.04 1.66
C TRP A 68 21.86 -9.36 0.26
N VAL A 69 21.03 -9.15 -0.76
CA VAL A 69 21.36 -9.41 -2.18
C VAL A 69 22.57 -8.58 -2.59
N LEU A 70 22.60 -7.29 -2.24
CA LEU A 70 23.74 -6.41 -2.50
C LEU A 70 25.00 -6.94 -1.82
N ARG A 71 24.93 -7.35 -0.54
CA ARG A 71 26.08 -7.93 0.16
C ARG A 71 26.54 -9.24 -0.45
N TYR A 72 25.62 -10.12 -0.83
CA TYR A 72 25.93 -11.39 -1.49
C TYR A 72 26.66 -11.13 -2.82
N HIS A 73 26.14 -10.21 -3.63
CA HIS A 73 26.74 -9.86 -4.91
C HIS A 73 28.07 -9.10 -4.77
N VAL A 74 28.32 -8.41 -3.66
CA VAL A 74 29.64 -7.80 -3.36
C VAL A 74 30.64 -8.84 -2.85
N LEU A 75 30.21 -9.80 -2.04
CA LEU A 75 31.09 -10.82 -1.42
C LEU A 75 31.45 -11.98 -2.37
N PHE A 76 30.58 -12.34 -3.30
CA PHE A 76 30.76 -13.51 -4.18
C PHE A 76 31.13 -13.14 -5.63
N LYS A 77 31.47 -11.88 -5.91
CA LYS A 77 31.93 -11.42 -7.25
C LYS A 77 33.43 -11.12 -7.30
N TYR A 78 34.21 -11.82 -6.49
CA TYR A 78 35.67 -11.98 -6.57
C TYR A 78 35.98 -13.48 -6.55
#